data_AF-I0ETF0-F1
#
_entry.id   AF-I0ETF0-F1
#
_cell.length_a   1.000
_cell.length_b   1.000
_cell.length_c   1.000
_cell.angle_alpha   90.00
_cell.angle_beta   90.00
_cell.angle_gamma   90.00
#
_symmetry.space_group_name_H-M   'P 1'
#
loop_
_entity.id
_entity.type
_entity.pdbx_description
1 polymer ?
#
loop_
_entity_poly.entity_id
_entity_poly.type
_entity_poly.pdbx_seq_one_letter_code
_entity_poly.pdbx_strand_id
1 'polypeptide(L)'
;MSKSLYQTLNVSENASQDEIKKSYRRLARQYHPDLNKTKEAEEKFKEINAAYEILSDEEKRRQYDQFGDNMFGGQHFSDFARSRGSSENLDDILSSIFGRGGFSQGFSQNAQGFSSFGFSNFAPENLDITTTLNVSVLDTLLGNKKQVIINNETFNIKIPIGVEEGEKIRVRNKGKMGRMTRGDLLLQIHVEEDEIYRREKDDIIQIFDLPLKMALFGGKIEIVAWHKTLTLTIPPNTKAMQKFRVKAQGVKNRKTSHTGDLYLQARLILPKVEELSDELRALLEKEL
;
A
#
# COMPACT_ATOMS: atom_id res chain seq x y z
N MET A 1 40.55 12.76 17.95
CA MET A 1 40.04 11.48 18.48
C MET A 1 39.48 10.73 17.31
N SER A 2 40.05 9.57 16.97
CA SER A 2 39.62 8.83 15.79
C SER A 2 38.23 8.25 16.00
N LYS A 3 37.33 8.51 15.05
CA LYS A 3 35.99 7.95 15.08
C LYS A 3 36.04 6.46 14.76
N SER A 4 35.77 5.62 15.76
CA SER A 4 35.90 4.16 15.69
C SER A 4 35.11 3.50 14.54
N LEU A 5 33.95 4.04 14.13
CA LEU A 5 33.16 3.43 13.04
C LEU A 5 33.83 3.53 11.67
N TYR A 6 34.49 4.66 11.38
CA TYR A 6 35.20 4.84 10.11
C TYR A 6 36.44 3.93 10.05
N GLN A 7 37.07 3.70 11.20
CA GLN A 7 38.18 2.74 11.34
C GLN A 7 37.69 1.30 11.12
N THR A 8 36.55 0.90 11.71
CA THR A 8 35.95 -0.42 11.50
C THR A 8 35.69 -0.70 10.01
N LEU A 9 35.23 0.31 9.26
CA LEU A 9 35.03 0.19 7.81
C LEU A 9 36.28 0.48 6.97
N ASN A 10 37.43 0.76 7.57
CA ASN A 10 38.67 1.14 6.88
C ASN A 10 38.47 2.26 5.85
N VAL A 11 37.75 3.31 6.24
CA VAL A 11 37.48 4.49 5.41
C VAL A 11 37.88 5.77 6.13
N SER A 12 38.09 6.84 5.37
CA SER A 12 38.32 8.18 5.93
C SER A 12 37.05 8.72 6.58
N GLU A 13 37.18 9.59 7.58
CA GLU A 13 36.05 10.30 8.20
C GLU A 13 35.29 11.18 7.18
N ASN A 14 35.98 11.62 6.12
CA ASN A 14 35.39 12.39 5.02
C ASN A 14 34.89 11.51 3.87
N ALA A 15 34.80 10.19 4.04
CA ALA A 15 34.40 9.28 2.97
C ALA A 15 32.98 9.55 2.48
N SER A 16 32.76 9.46 1.16
CA SER A 16 31.42 9.56 0.58
C SER A 16 30.57 8.33 0.92
N GLN A 17 29.24 8.45 0.78
CA GLN A 17 28.32 7.31 0.99
C GLN A 17 28.67 6.12 0.06
N ASP A 18 29.10 6.41 -1.17
CA ASP A 18 29.53 5.38 -2.12
C ASP A 18 30.81 4.67 -1.69
N GLU A 19 31.76 5.39 -1.09
CA GLU A 19 32.99 4.82 -0.55
C GLU A 19 32.73 3.92 0.67
N ILE A 20 31.83 4.36 1.57
CA ILE A 20 31.37 3.59 2.73
C ILE A 20 30.71 2.28 2.24
N LYS A 21 29.78 2.37 1.30
CA LYS A 21 29.10 1.21 0.70
C LYS A 21 30.05 0.29 -0.07
N LYS A 22 31.08 0.82 -0.72
CA LYS A 22 32.10 0.03 -1.42
C LYS A 22 33.00 -0.70 -0.44
N SER A 23 33.43 -0.05 0.65
CA SER A 23 34.26 -0.69 1.67
C SER A 23 33.49 -1.77 2.43
N TYR A 24 32.24 -1.49 2.81
CA TYR A 24 31.33 -2.48 3.39
C TYR A 24 31.23 -3.74 2.53
N ARG A 25 30.91 -3.61 1.23
CA ARG A 25 30.80 -4.76 0.32
C ARG A 25 32.09 -5.57 0.21
N ARG A 26 33.25 -4.93 0.29
CA ARG A 26 34.56 -5.59 0.26
C ARG A 26 34.81 -6.37 1.55
N LEU A 27 34.60 -5.73 2.70
CA LEU A 27 34.82 -6.33 4.02
C LEU A 27 33.79 -7.43 4.33
N ALA A 28 32.52 -7.23 3.98
CA ALA A 28 31.45 -8.21 4.15
C ALA A 28 31.73 -9.50 3.37
N ARG A 29 32.31 -9.42 2.16
CA ARG A 29 32.74 -10.62 1.41
C ARG A 29 33.96 -11.29 2.03
N GLN A 30 34.91 -10.52 2.56
CA GLN A 30 36.13 -11.03 3.18
C GLN A 30 35.87 -11.79 4.49
N TYR A 31 34.88 -11.34 5.26
CA TYR A 31 34.53 -11.88 6.57
C TYR A 31 33.17 -12.62 6.58
N HIS A 32 32.61 -12.95 5.42
CA HIS A 32 31.33 -13.65 5.34
C HIS A 32 31.41 -15.02 6.04
N PRO A 33 30.43 -15.41 6.88
CA PRO A 33 30.44 -16.69 7.61
C PRO A 33 30.61 -17.92 6.70
N ASP A 34 30.08 -17.87 5.48
CA ASP A 34 30.22 -18.98 4.52
C ASP A 34 31.64 -19.13 3.96
N LEU A 35 32.38 -18.02 3.82
CA LEU A 35 33.72 -17.99 3.25
C LEU A 35 34.81 -18.09 4.32
N ASN A 36 34.51 -17.65 5.54
CA ASN A 36 35.48 -17.54 6.62
C ASN A 36 34.82 -17.97 7.95
N LYS A 37 34.98 -19.25 8.31
CA LYS A 37 34.26 -19.90 9.43
C LYS A 37 34.96 -19.78 10.79
N THR A 38 35.84 -18.79 10.95
CA THR A 38 36.51 -18.55 12.23
C THR A 38 35.65 -17.64 13.10
N LYS A 39 35.73 -17.83 14.42
CA LYS A 39 35.03 -16.96 15.39
C LYS A 39 35.43 -15.49 15.24
N GLU A 40 36.71 -15.25 14.95
CA GLU A 40 37.24 -13.90 14.70
C GLU A 40 36.65 -13.24 13.45
N ALA A 41 36.40 -14.00 12.38
CA ALA A 41 35.77 -13.46 11.17
C ALA A 41 34.30 -13.13 11.41
N GLU A 42 33.59 -13.96 12.17
CA GLU A 42 32.21 -13.72 12.56
C GLU A 42 32.07 -12.46 13.44
N GLU A 43 32.96 -12.26 14.41
CA GLU A 43 33.01 -11.05 15.23
C GLU A 43 33.27 -9.80 14.40
N LYS A 44 34.26 -9.84 13.50
CA LYS A 44 34.54 -8.72 12.59
C LYS A 44 33.37 -8.43 11.67
N PHE A 45 32.71 -9.45 11.14
CA PHE A 45 31.54 -9.27 10.28
C PHE A 45 30.40 -8.54 11.00
N LYS A 46 30.17 -8.87 12.28
CA LYS A 46 29.19 -8.16 13.13
C LYS A 46 29.56 -6.69 13.35
N GLU A 47 30.81 -6.40 13.69
CA GLU A 47 31.32 -5.03 13.82
C GLU A 47 31.15 -4.23 12.51
N ILE A 48 31.45 -4.85 11.36
CA ILE A 48 31.33 -4.24 10.03
C ILE A 48 29.86 -3.91 9.70
N ASN A 49 28.93 -4.82 9.97
CA ASN A 49 27.51 -4.59 9.71
C ASN A 49 26.95 -3.43 10.53
N ALA A 50 27.25 -3.42 11.83
CA ALA A 50 26.73 -2.40 12.74
C ALA A 50 27.36 -1.01 12.46
N ALA A 51 28.64 -0.95 12.06
CA ALA A 51 29.24 0.30 11.60
C ALA A 51 28.60 0.81 10.30
N TYR A 52 28.28 -0.09 9.36
CA TYR A 52 27.60 0.29 8.13
C TYR A 52 26.18 0.78 8.37
N GLU A 53 25.45 0.22 9.33
CA GLU A 53 24.08 0.66 9.65
C GLU A 53 24.01 2.12 10.11
N ILE A 54 25.01 2.57 10.90
CA ILE A 54 25.11 3.97 11.34
C ILE A 54 25.58 4.86 10.19
N LEU A 55 26.62 4.44 9.46
CA LEU A 55 27.28 5.31 8.48
C LEU A 55 26.54 5.39 7.13
N SER A 56 25.69 4.41 6.81
CA SER A 56 24.90 4.39 5.58
C SER A 56 23.65 5.27 5.62
N ASP A 57 23.20 5.63 6.82
CA ASP A 57 22.09 6.57 7.04
C ASP A 57 22.64 7.98 7.31
N GLU A 58 22.21 8.97 6.54
CA GLU A 58 22.74 10.34 6.64
C GLU A 58 22.44 11.02 7.98
N GLU A 59 21.28 10.72 8.60
CA GLU A 59 20.88 11.28 9.89
C GLU A 59 21.72 10.66 11.02
N LYS A 60 21.84 9.32 11.04
CA LYS A 60 22.66 8.60 12.05
C LYS A 60 24.14 8.94 11.92
N ARG A 61 24.65 9.02 10.68
CA ARG A 61 26.02 9.45 10.39
C ARG A 61 26.29 10.85 10.93
N ARG A 62 25.38 11.80 10.68
CA ARG A 62 25.53 13.19 11.16
C ARG A 62 25.57 13.27 12.69
N GLN A 63 24.75 12.47 13.37
CA GLN A 63 24.78 12.38 14.84
C GLN A 63 26.10 11.79 15.34
N TYR A 64 26.57 10.70 14.73
CA TYR A 64 27.87 10.13 15.03
C TYR A 64 29.02 11.10 14.74
N ASP A 65 28.90 11.90 13.67
CA ASP A 65 29.90 12.89 13.34
C ASP A 65 29.98 14.04 14.36
N GLN A 66 28.85 14.35 15.02
CA GLN A 66 28.73 15.38 16.04
C GLN A 66 29.18 14.90 17.44
N PHE A 67 28.84 13.66 17.82
CA PHE A 67 29.06 13.17 19.19
C PHE A 67 30.21 12.15 19.30
N GLY A 68 30.58 11.48 18.20
CA GLY A 68 31.65 10.48 18.15
C GLY A 68 31.41 9.30 19.09
N ASP A 69 32.50 8.73 19.62
CA ASP A 69 32.46 7.56 20.51
C ASP A 69 31.80 7.86 21.87
N ASN A 70 31.52 9.13 22.20
CA ASN A 70 30.74 9.49 23.40
C ASN A 70 29.31 8.93 23.36
N MET A 71 28.78 8.67 22.16
CA MET A 71 27.48 8.01 21.99
C MET A 71 27.44 6.60 22.59
N PHE A 72 28.60 5.97 22.75
CA PHE A 72 28.75 4.64 23.31
C PHE A 72 29.26 4.69 24.77
N GLY A 73 29.02 5.80 25.47
CA GLY A 73 29.50 6.00 26.84
C GLY A 73 30.99 6.31 26.92
N GLY A 74 31.59 6.82 25.84
CA GLY A 74 33.02 7.15 25.76
C GLY A 74 33.93 5.94 25.49
N GLN A 75 33.35 4.79 25.12
CA GLN A 75 34.09 3.58 24.75
C GLN A 75 34.18 3.44 23.24
N HIS A 76 35.21 2.75 22.75
CA HIS A 76 35.31 2.42 21.32
C HIS A 76 34.16 1.50 20.89
N PHE A 77 33.70 1.69 19.66
CA PHE A 77 32.58 0.92 19.13
C PHE A 77 32.83 -0.59 19.12
N SER A 78 34.05 -1.04 18.82
CA SER A 78 34.42 -2.46 18.88
C SER A 78 34.22 -3.05 20.27
N ASP A 79 34.56 -2.30 21.31
CA ASP A 79 34.44 -2.75 22.70
C ASP A 79 32.98 -2.70 23.16
N PHE A 80 32.24 -1.69 22.72
CA PHE A 80 30.79 -1.59 22.94
C PHE A 80 30.04 -2.76 22.29
N ALA A 81 30.37 -3.10 21.04
CA ALA A 81 29.77 -4.21 20.30
C ALA A 81 30.08 -5.58 20.94
N ARG A 82 31.28 -5.75 21.49
CA ARG A 82 31.69 -6.98 22.19
C ARG A 82 31.10 -7.10 23.58
N SER A 83 31.05 -6.02 24.34
CA SER A 83 30.61 -6.02 25.75
C SER A 83 29.12 -6.39 25.93
N ARG A 84 28.30 -6.24 24.89
CA ARG A 84 26.84 -6.42 24.99
C ARG A 84 26.30 -7.69 24.33
N GLY A 85 27.21 -8.53 23.82
CA GLY A 85 27.06 -9.96 23.54
C GLY A 85 25.64 -10.50 23.24
N SER A 86 25.09 -10.20 22.07
CA SER A 86 24.17 -11.07 21.32
C SER A 86 23.78 -10.38 20.00
N SER A 87 23.86 -11.13 18.89
CA SER A 87 23.65 -10.65 17.51
C SER A 87 22.24 -10.14 17.22
N GLU A 88 21.26 -10.48 18.06
CA GLU A 88 19.86 -10.12 17.84
C GLU A 88 19.46 -8.82 18.54
N ASN A 89 20.31 -8.29 19.43
CA ASN A 89 20.00 -7.11 20.23
C ASN A 89 20.73 -5.84 19.76
N LEU A 90 21.70 -5.94 18.83
CA LEU A 90 22.46 -4.77 18.40
C LEU A 90 21.57 -3.75 17.67
N ASP A 91 20.65 -4.22 16.83
CA ASP A 91 19.68 -3.37 16.12
C ASP A 91 18.69 -2.71 17.10
N ASP A 92 18.25 -3.44 18.14
CA ASP A 92 17.38 -2.93 19.21
C ASP A 92 18.10 -1.93 20.13
N ILE A 93 19.38 -2.15 20.38
CA ILE A 93 20.22 -1.27 21.19
C ILE A 93 20.57 0.00 20.42
N LEU A 94 20.91 -0.14 19.14
CA LEU A 94 21.25 0.97 18.27
C LEU A 94 19.99 1.78 17.97
N SER A 95 18.83 1.15 17.79
CA SER A 95 17.53 1.84 17.76
C SER A 95 17.14 2.41 19.13
N SER A 96 17.60 1.88 20.27
CA SER A 96 17.40 2.53 21.57
C SER A 96 18.27 3.78 21.76
N ILE A 97 19.48 3.80 21.19
CA ILE A 97 20.43 4.92 21.21
C ILE A 97 20.03 5.99 20.18
N PHE A 98 19.54 5.60 19.01
CA PHE A 98 19.22 6.50 17.88
C PHE A 98 17.71 6.74 17.66
N GLY A 99 16.83 5.92 18.21
CA GLY A 99 15.36 5.94 17.98
C GLY A 99 14.51 6.49 19.14
N ARG A 100 15.09 6.69 20.34
CA ARG A 100 14.44 7.45 21.43
C ARG A 100 15.01 8.86 21.43
N GLY A 101 14.40 9.76 20.65
CA GLY A 101 14.84 11.15 20.52
C GLY A 101 15.15 11.81 21.87
N GLY A 102 16.41 12.18 22.09
CA GLY A 102 16.85 12.86 23.32
C GLY A 102 18.32 12.71 23.66
N PHE A 103 19.23 13.31 22.86
CA PHE A 103 20.60 13.63 23.32
C PHE A 103 20.62 14.85 24.24
N SER A 104 19.83 14.84 25.32
CA SER A 104 19.87 15.87 26.36
C SER A 104 19.64 15.31 27.76
N GLN A 105 20.56 14.45 28.23
CA GLN A 105 20.88 14.16 29.64
C GLN A 105 21.98 13.11 29.58
N GLY A 106 23.25 13.44 29.75
CA GLY A 106 23.81 13.98 30.98
C GLY A 106 24.71 12.90 31.58
N PHE A 107 26.03 13.10 31.48
CA PHE A 107 26.99 12.46 32.37
C PHE A 107 26.52 12.64 33.82
N SER A 108 26.38 11.57 34.61
CA SER A 108 27.11 11.42 35.87
C SER A 108 26.74 10.12 36.61
N GLN A 109 27.71 9.67 37.38
CA GLN A 109 27.81 8.50 38.24
C GLN A 109 26.70 8.40 39.30
N ASN A 110 26.47 7.15 39.75
CA ASN A 110 25.95 6.75 41.06
C ASN A 110 24.73 7.51 41.62
N ALA A 111 23.57 6.86 41.64
CA ALA A 111 22.73 6.83 42.85
C ALA A 111 21.62 5.79 42.73
N GLN A 112 21.58 4.88 43.69
CA GLN A 112 20.38 4.15 44.08
C GLN A 112 19.23 5.12 44.34
N GLY A 113 18.03 4.71 43.93
CA GLY A 113 16.77 5.27 44.42
C GLY A 113 16.20 6.38 43.55
N PHE A 114 15.33 6.02 42.60
CA PHE A 114 14.18 6.85 42.21
C PHE A 114 13.13 5.97 41.53
N SER A 115 12.52 5.08 42.30
CA SER A 115 11.14 4.66 42.05
C SER A 115 10.22 5.80 42.49
N SER A 116 9.95 6.77 41.61
CA SER A 116 8.70 7.55 41.52
C SER A 116 8.89 8.79 40.64
N PHE A 117 8.89 8.61 39.32
CA PHE A 117 8.30 9.59 38.41
C PHE A 117 7.59 8.78 37.34
N GLY A 118 6.25 8.79 37.40
CA GLY A 118 5.39 8.09 36.47
C GLY A 118 5.68 8.56 35.04
N PHE A 119 6.42 7.75 34.30
CA PHE A 119 6.44 7.81 32.85
C PHE A 119 5.07 7.34 32.36
N SER A 120 4.11 8.26 32.31
CA SER A 120 2.96 8.10 31.43
C SER A 120 3.52 7.81 30.04
N ASN A 121 3.21 6.63 29.51
CA ASN A 121 3.51 6.19 28.16
C ASN A 121 3.23 7.33 27.16
N PHE A 122 4.26 8.06 26.74
CA PHE A 122 4.21 8.84 25.50
C PHE A 122 4.31 7.84 24.36
N ALA A 123 3.18 7.22 24.03
CA ALA A 123 3.04 6.59 22.73
C ALA A 123 3.19 7.72 21.68
N PRO A 124 4.06 7.57 20.66
CA PRO A 124 4.07 8.51 19.55
C PRO A 124 2.65 8.59 18.98
N GLU A 125 2.10 9.80 18.95
CA GLU A 125 0.74 9.99 18.49
C GLU A 125 0.65 9.58 17.02
N ASN A 126 -0.25 8.65 16.71
CA ASN A 126 -0.50 8.31 15.32
C ASN A 126 -1.26 9.47 14.66
N LEU A 127 -0.54 10.24 13.87
CA LEU A 127 -1.07 11.39 13.14
C LEU A 127 -1.81 10.97 11.86
N ASP A 128 -1.70 9.70 11.45
CA ASP A 128 -2.39 9.21 10.27
C ASP A 128 -3.89 9.07 10.54
N ILE A 129 -4.68 9.42 9.53
CA ILE A 129 -6.15 9.28 9.53
C ILE A 129 -6.49 8.19 8.54
N THR A 130 -7.34 7.24 8.94
CA THR A 130 -7.97 6.31 8.00
C THR A 130 -9.43 6.69 7.83
N THR A 131 -9.89 6.80 6.59
CA THR A 131 -11.30 7.02 6.28
C THR A 131 -11.69 6.26 5.02
N THR A 132 -12.99 6.10 4.81
CA THR A 132 -13.53 5.38 3.67
C THR A 132 -13.78 6.34 2.52
N LEU A 133 -13.35 5.96 1.32
CA LEU A 133 -13.68 6.66 0.08
C LEU A 133 -14.67 5.80 -0.71
N ASN A 134 -15.91 6.28 -0.80
CA ASN A 134 -16.92 5.65 -1.63
C ASN A 134 -16.66 5.97 -3.10
N VAL A 135 -16.60 4.95 -3.94
CA VAL A 135 -16.38 5.04 -5.38
C VAL A 135 -17.41 4.20 -6.11
N SER A 136 -17.88 4.67 -7.27
CA SER A 136 -18.73 3.85 -8.12
C SER A 136 -17.91 2.78 -8.85
N VAL A 137 -18.55 1.73 -9.36
CA VAL A 137 -17.87 0.76 -10.23
C VAL A 137 -17.22 1.48 -11.43
N LEU A 138 -17.91 2.47 -12.02
CA LEU A 138 -17.39 3.29 -13.12
C LEU A 138 -16.13 4.07 -12.76
N ASP A 139 -16.05 4.62 -11.55
CA ASP A 139 -14.84 5.31 -11.06
C ASP A 139 -13.62 4.38 -11.11
N THR A 140 -13.81 3.10 -10.74
CA THR A 140 -12.73 2.08 -10.78
C THR A 140 -12.34 1.68 -12.20
N LEU A 141 -13.21 1.88 -13.19
CA LEU A 141 -12.97 1.54 -14.59
C LEU A 141 -12.26 2.66 -15.35
N LEU A 142 -12.69 3.90 -15.13
CA LEU A 142 -12.20 5.06 -15.87
C LEU A 142 -10.96 5.70 -15.23
N GLY A 143 -10.80 5.54 -13.92
CA GLY A 143 -9.68 6.13 -13.17
C GLY A 143 -9.74 7.65 -13.10
N ASN A 144 -10.95 8.18 -13.00
CA ASN A 144 -11.23 9.61 -12.98
C ASN A 144 -10.64 10.30 -11.73
N LYS A 145 -10.48 11.62 -11.81
CA LYS A 145 -10.21 12.45 -10.62
C LYS A 145 -11.54 12.70 -9.90
N LYS A 146 -11.60 12.34 -8.62
CA LYS A 146 -12.76 12.60 -7.76
C LYS A 146 -12.39 13.70 -6.76
N GLN A 147 -13.24 14.72 -6.68
CA GLN A 147 -13.12 15.74 -5.63
C GLN A 147 -13.70 15.16 -4.35
N VAL A 148 -12.93 15.24 -3.26
CA VAL A 148 -13.36 14.77 -1.94
C VAL A 148 -13.23 15.90 -0.93
N ILE A 149 -14.11 15.88 0.05
CA ILE A 149 -14.11 16.82 1.16
C ILE A 149 -13.87 16.01 2.43
N ILE A 150 -12.70 16.17 3.03
CA ILE A 150 -12.28 15.42 4.21
C ILE A 150 -11.64 16.40 5.19
N ASN A 151 -12.11 16.43 6.43
CA ASN A 151 -11.67 17.37 7.47
C ASN A 151 -11.76 18.84 7.03
N ASN A 152 -12.87 19.23 6.37
CA ASN A 152 -13.10 20.57 5.83
C ASN A 152 -12.07 21.03 4.77
N GLU A 153 -11.20 20.14 4.29
CA GLU A 153 -10.34 20.38 3.15
C GLU A 153 -10.92 19.72 1.91
N THR A 154 -10.93 20.46 0.79
CA THR A 154 -11.35 19.94 -0.51
C THR A 154 -10.13 19.70 -1.39
N PHE A 155 -10.00 18.51 -1.95
CA PHE A 155 -8.92 18.20 -2.88
C PHE A 155 -9.31 17.09 -3.88
N ASN A 156 -8.56 17.01 -4.97
CA ASN A 156 -8.79 16.02 -6.02
C ASN A 156 -7.89 14.80 -5.83
N ILE A 157 -8.48 13.61 -5.94
CA ILE A 157 -7.77 12.34 -5.87
C ILE A 157 -7.98 11.61 -7.18
N LYS A 158 -6.89 11.10 -7.75
CA LYS A 158 -6.98 10.19 -8.89
C LYS A 158 -7.25 8.79 -8.38
N ILE A 159 -8.37 8.21 -8.79
CA ILE A 159 -8.70 6.81 -8.48
C ILE A 159 -7.90 5.93 -9.46
N PRO A 160 -7.08 4.97 -8.99
CA PRO A 160 -6.39 4.05 -9.88
C PRO A 160 -7.37 3.14 -10.62
N ILE A 161 -7.14 2.91 -11.91
CA ILE A 161 -7.91 1.93 -12.67
C ILE A 161 -7.70 0.54 -12.04
N GLY A 162 -8.81 -0.17 -11.81
CA GLY A 162 -8.82 -1.52 -11.27
C GLY A 162 -8.59 -1.61 -9.76
N VAL A 163 -8.69 -0.49 -9.03
CA VAL A 163 -8.65 -0.48 -7.56
C VAL A 163 -9.71 -1.42 -6.97
N GLU A 164 -9.35 -2.23 -5.97
CA GLU A 164 -10.24 -3.24 -5.38
C GLU A 164 -10.92 -2.74 -4.09
N GLU A 165 -12.02 -3.42 -3.70
CA GLU A 165 -12.67 -3.21 -2.41
C GLU A 165 -11.66 -3.36 -1.26
N GLY A 166 -11.64 -2.39 -0.35
CA GLY A 166 -10.73 -2.36 0.79
C GLY A 166 -9.28 -1.96 0.47
N GLU A 167 -8.90 -1.73 -0.79
CA GLU A 167 -7.57 -1.22 -1.14
C GLU A 167 -7.35 0.17 -0.51
N LYS A 168 -6.16 0.43 0.01
CA LYS A 168 -5.83 1.70 0.69
C LYS A 168 -5.02 2.62 -0.22
N ILE A 169 -5.50 3.84 -0.42
CA ILE A 169 -4.79 4.91 -1.12
C ILE A 169 -4.20 5.87 -0.09
N ARG A 170 -2.88 6.04 -0.10
CA ARG A 170 -2.17 6.98 0.76
C ARG A 170 -2.10 8.37 0.13
N VAL A 171 -2.68 9.36 0.79
CA VAL A 171 -2.56 10.79 0.45
C VAL A 171 -1.65 11.46 1.46
N ARG A 172 -0.49 11.91 0.99
CA ARG A 172 0.57 12.47 1.84
C ARG A 172 0.16 13.81 2.46
N ASN A 173 0.56 14.05 3.71
CA ASN A 173 0.37 15.29 4.46
C ASN A 173 -1.10 15.74 4.54
N LYS A 174 -2.03 14.79 4.63
CA LYS A 174 -3.49 15.05 4.75
C LYS A 174 -4.13 14.46 6.02
N GLY A 175 -3.32 13.86 6.89
CA GLY A 175 -3.73 13.40 8.22
C GLY A 175 -3.81 14.54 9.25
N LYS A 176 -3.74 14.18 10.53
CA LYS A 176 -3.80 15.12 11.67
C LYS A 176 -2.55 16.01 11.69
N MET A 177 -2.77 17.26 12.11
CA MET A 177 -1.67 18.19 12.38
C MET A 177 -1.08 17.89 13.76
N GLY A 178 0.18 17.45 13.79
CA GLY A 178 0.96 17.34 15.02
C GLY A 178 1.71 18.64 15.34
N ARG A 179 2.59 18.59 16.35
CA ARG A 179 3.37 19.77 16.78
C ARG A 179 4.34 20.31 15.72
N MET A 180 4.85 19.44 14.83
CA MET A 180 5.86 19.80 13.83
C MET A 180 5.62 19.14 12.47
N THR A 181 4.93 18.01 12.45
CA THR A 181 4.63 17.23 11.23
C THR A 181 3.13 17.02 11.09
N ARG A 182 2.69 16.79 9.87
CA ARG A 182 1.32 16.36 9.55
C ARG A 182 1.37 14.90 9.15
N GLY A 183 0.44 14.10 9.67
CA GLY A 183 0.31 12.70 9.25
C GLY A 183 -0.28 12.56 7.85
N ASP A 184 -0.51 11.33 7.44
CA ASP A 184 -1.08 11.00 6.14
C ASP A 184 -2.55 10.58 6.24
N LEU A 185 -3.25 10.69 5.11
CA LEU A 185 -4.61 10.20 4.99
C LEU A 185 -4.61 8.90 4.21
N LEU A 186 -5.06 7.83 4.85
CA LEU A 186 -5.25 6.51 4.27
C LEU A 186 -6.71 6.36 3.89
N LEU A 187 -6.99 6.32 2.59
CA LEU A 187 -8.33 6.16 2.06
C LEU A 187 -8.56 4.70 1.75
N GLN A 188 -9.39 4.04 2.54
CA GLN A 188 -9.87 2.71 2.24
C GLN A 188 -10.99 2.80 1.23
N ILE A 189 -10.83 2.12 0.10
CA ILE A 189 -11.80 2.14 -0.99
C ILE A 189 -13.01 1.30 -0.61
N HIS A 190 -14.19 1.87 -0.82
CA HIS A 190 -15.46 1.18 -0.76
C HIS A 190 -16.17 1.36 -2.10
N VAL A 191 -16.37 0.27 -2.83
CA VAL A 191 -17.05 0.26 -4.12
C VAL A 191 -18.54 0.14 -3.85
N GLU A 192 -19.28 1.19 -4.20
CA GLU A 192 -20.73 1.23 -4.05
C GLU A 192 -21.38 0.18 -4.96
N GLU A 193 -22.46 -0.42 -4.45
CA GLU A 193 -23.31 -1.29 -5.26
C GLU A 193 -24.00 -0.47 -6.36
N ASP A 194 -24.03 -1.01 -7.58
CA ASP A 194 -24.61 -0.35 -8.75
C ASP A 194 -25.60 -1.33 -9.42
N GLU A 195 -26.77 -0.81 -9.81
CA GLU A 195 -27.85 -1.59 -10.39
C GLU A 195 -27.56 -2.06 -11.81
N ILE A 196 -26.68 -1.34 -12.52
CA ILE A 196 -26.31 -1.59 -13.91
C ILE A 196 -24.98 -2.34 -13.96
N TYR A 197 -24.00 -1.94 -13.15
CA TYR A 197 -22.65 -2.49 -13.18
C TYR A 197 -22.32 -3.27 -11.91
N ARG A 198 -21.86 -4.50 -12.07
CA ARG A 198 -21.26 -5.28 -10.98
C ARG A 198 -19.86 -5.72 -11.37
N ARG A 199 -18.93 -5.67 -10.43
CA ARG A 199 -17.57 -6.15 -10.64
C ARG A 199 -17.35 -7.49 -9.95
N GLU A 200 -16.88 -8.48 -10.71
CA GLU A 200 -16.47 -9.78 -10.22
C GLU A 200 -14.97 -9.97 -10.52
N LYS A 201 -14.11 -9.59 -9.57
CA LYS A 201 -12.63 -9.55 -9.74
C LYS A 201 -12.22 -8.65 -10.93
N ASP A 202 -11.72 -9.25 -12.01
CA ASP A 202 -11.30 -8.56 -13.23
C ASP A 202 -12.46 -8.45 -14.24
N ASP A 203 -13.57 -9.16 -14.02
CA ASP A 203 -14.71 -9.17 -14.92
C ASP A 203 -15.76 -8.14 -14.51
N ILE A 204 -16.49 -7.61 -15.49
CA ILE A 204 -17.60 -6.68 -15.29
C ILE A 204 -18.87 -7.31 -15.80
N ILE A 205 -19.94 -7.24 -15.01
CA ILE A 205 -21.29 -7.57 -15.41
C ILE A 205 -22.04 -6.27 -15.63
N GLN A 206 -22.54 -6.07 -16.84
CA GLN A 206 -23.48 -5.00 -17.14
C GLN A 206 -24.87 -5.61 -17.33
N ILE A 207 -25.83 -5.19 -16.52
CA ILE A 207 -27.23 -5.54 -16.70
C ILE A 207 -27.79 -4.66 -17.81
N PHE A 208 -28.47 -5.27 -18.78
CA PHE A 208 -29.20 -4.55 -19.81
C PHE A 208 -30.63 -5.07 -19.90
N ASP A 209 -31.53 -4.15 -20.25
CA ASP A 209 -32.94 -4.46 -20.42
C ASP A 209 -33.18 -5.13 -21.76
N LEU A 210 -33.79 -6.32 -21.72
CA LEU A 210 -34.12 -7.12 -22.89
C LEU A 210 -35.64 -7.22 -23.03
N PRO A 211 -36.24 -6.58 -24.05
CA PRO A 211 -37.66 -6.70 -24.32
C PRO A 211 -38.07 -8.16 -24.60
N LEU A 212 -39.22 -8.58 -24.06
CA LEU A 212 -39.74 -9.95 -24.22
C LEU A 212 -39.75 -10.42 -25.69
N LYS A 213 -40.15 -9.55 -26.62
CA LYS A 213 -40.16 -9.85 -28.07
C LYS A 213 -38.77 -10.30 -28.58
N MET A 214 -37.71 -9.59 -28.21
CA MET A 214 -36.34 -9.94 -28.62
C MET A 214 -35.85 -11.19 -27.89
N ALA A 215 -36.24 -11.40 -26.64
CA ALA A 215 -35.90 -12.62 -25.93
C ALA A 215 -36.48 -13.87 -26.61
N LEU A 216 -37.73 -13.80 -27.06
CA LEU A 216 -38.42 -14.91 -27.74
C LEU A 216 -37.86 -15.14 -29.15
N PHE A 217 -37.81 -14.08 -29.97
CA PHE A 217 -37.58 -14.23 -31.41
C PHE A 217 -36.16 -13.86 -31.87
N GLY A 218 -35.32 -13.36 -30.97
CA GLY A 218 -34.00 -12.84 -31.29
C GLY A 218 -34.05 -11.47 -31.95
N GLY A 219 -32.87 -10.96 -32.32
CA GLY A 219 -32.72 -9.66 -32.96
C GLY A 219 -31.33 -9.06 -32.75
N LYS A 220 -31.21 -7.76 -33.02
CA LYS A 220 -30.02 -6.96 -32.68
C LYS A 220 -30.43 -5.86 -31.74
N ILE A 221 -29.66 -5.67 -30.67
CA ILE A 221 -29.85 -4.60 -29.68
C ILE A 221 -28.55 -3.82 -29.51
N GLU A 222 -28.65 -2.51 -29.34
CA GLU A 222 -27.53 -1.66 -28.99
C GLU A 222 -27.49 -1.46 -27.47
N ILE A 223 -26.32 -1.70 -26.88
CA ILE A 223 -26.08 -1.60 -25.44
C ILE A 223 -24.97 -0.57 -25.24
N VAL A 224 -25.28 0.49 -24.48
CA VAL A 224 -24.31 1.52 -24.14
C VAL A 224 -23.47 1.02 -22.96
N ALA A 225 -22.21 0.65 -23.21
CA ALA A 225 -21.24 0.36 -22.15
C ALA A 225 -20.48 1.64 -21.77
N TRP A 226 -19.73 1.61 -20.66
CA TRP A 226 -19.02 2.79 -20.13
C TRP A 226 -17.97 3.39 -21.06
N HIS A 227 -17.51 2.65 -22.06
CA HIS A 227 -16.45 3.06 -22.97
C HIS A 227 -16.87 3.13 -24.44
N LYS A 228 -17.96 2.45 -24.84
CA LYS A 228 -18.52 2.48 -26.21
C LYS A 228 -19.91 1.85 -26.25
N THR A 229 -20.62 2.11 -27.33
CA THR A 229 -21.84 1.37 -27.68
C THR A 229 -21.49 0.04 -28.35
N LEU A 230 -22.17 -1.04 -27.93
CA LEU A 230 -22.01 -2.40 -28.43
C LEU A 230 -23.28 -2.84 -29.15
N THR A 231 -23.16 -3.43 -30.34
CA THR A 231 -24.27 -4.12 -30.99
C THR A 231 -24.21 -5.61 -30.64
N LEU A 232 -25.23 -6.11 -29.96
CA LEU A 232 -25.34 -7.51 -29.55
C LEU A 232 -26.43 -8.21 -30.39
N THR A 233 -26.09 -9.35 -30.98
CA THR A 233 -27.06 -10.25 -31.61
C THR A 233 -27.66 -11.17 -30.54
N ILE A 234 -28.97 -11.03 -30.33
CA ILE A 234 -29.73 -11.85 -29.39
C ILE A 234 -30.28 -13.07 -30.13
N PRO A 235 -29.97 -14.31 -29.68
CA PRO A 235 -30.59 -15.50 -30.22
C PRO A 235 -32.04 -15.63 -29.74
N PRO A 236 -32.91 -16.32 -30.49
CA PRO A 236 -34.25 -16.67 -30.01
C PRO A 236 -34.16 -17.52 -28.74
N ASN A 237 -35.22 -17.50 -27.94
CA ASN A 237 -35.33 -18.20 -26.65
C ASN A 237 -34.22 -17.82 -25.64
N THR A 238 -33.79 -16.56 -25.64
CA THR A 238 -32.85 -16.03 -24.64
C THR A 238 -33.52 -15.99 -23.27
N LYS A 239 -32.85 -16.55 -22.26
CA LYS A 239 -33.37 -16.68 -20.90
C LYS A 239 -33.12 -15.42 -20.06
N ALA A 240 -33.93 -15.25 -19.02
CA ALA A 240 -33.64 -14.28 -17.96
C ALA A 240 -32.26 -14.54 -17.35
N MET A 241 -31.53 -13.47 -17.04
CA MET A 241 -30.21 -13.49 -16.44
C MET A 241 -29.11 -14.16 -17.27
N GLN A 242 -29.40 -14.55 -18.53
CA GLN A 242 -28.42 -15.09 -19.45
C GLN A 242 -27.32 -14.05 -19.72
N LYS A 243 -26.06 -14.47 -19.63
CA LYS A 243 -24.89 -13.62 -19.82
C LYS A 243 -24.32 -13.80 -21.23
N PHE A 244 -24.00 -12.70 -21.89
CA PHE A 244 -23.30 -12.65 -23.17
C PHE A 244 -21.90 -12.08 -22.95
N ARG A 245 -20.86 -12.86 -23.29
CA ARG A 245 -19.47 -12.48 -23.06
C ARG A 245 -18.94 -11.60 -24.19
N VAL A 246 -18.31 -10.49 -23.82
CA VAL A 246 -17.54 -9.60 -24.69
C VAL A 246 -16.09 -9.64 -24.20
N LYS A 247 -15.24 -10.30 -24.99
CA LYS A 247 -13.88 -10.66 -24.59
C LYS A 247 -12.99 -9.43 -24.40
N ALA A 248 -12.15 -9.45 -23.35
CA ALA A 248 -11.13 -8.45 -23.04
C ALA A 248 -11.68 -7.02 -22.90
N GLN A 249 -12.92 -6.88 -22.42
CA GLN A 249 -13.56 -5.60 -22.13
C GLN A 249 -13.86 -5.43 -20.62
N GLY A 250 -13.25 -6.21 -19.74
CA GLY A 250 -13.33 -6.03 -18.29
C GLY A 250 -12.26 -5.09 -17.75
N VAL A 251 -11.84 -5.32 -16.51
CA VAL A 251 -10.83 -4.54 -15.81
C VAL A 251 -9.44 -5.06 -16.10
N LYS A 252 -8.49 -4.16 -16.36
CA LYS A 252 -7.07 -4.50 -16.44
C LYS A 252 -6.48 -4.63 -15.03
N ASN A 253 -6.04 -5.83 -14.69
CA ASN A 253 -5.35 -6.12 -13.45
C ASN A 253 -3.93 -5.49 -13.46
N ARG A 254 -3.63 -4.69 -12.45
CA ARG A 254 -2.35 -3.97 -12.34
C ARG A 254 -1.15 -4.89 -12.07
N LYS A 255 -1.38 -6.04 -11.42
CA LYS A 255 -0.33 -6.98 -11.00
C LYS A 255 0.01 -7.97 -12.11
N THR A 256 -1.02 -8.53 -12.75
CA THR A 256 -0.84 -9.59 -13.76
C THR A 256 -0.87 -9.06 -15.19
N SER A 257 -1.25 -7.80 -15.40
CA SER A 257 -1.53 -7.20 -16.72
C SER A 257 -2.64 -7.88 -17.53
N HIS A 258 -3.32 -8.88 -16.97
CA HIS A 258 -4.50 -9.51 -17.55
C HIS A 258 -5.67 -8.53 -17.59
N THR A 259 -6.48 -8.59 -18.65
CA THR A 259 -7.75 -7.84 -18.73
C THR A 259 -8.89 -8.85 -18.69
N GLY A 260 -9.81 -8.70 -17.75
CA GLY A 260 -11.00 -9.53 -17.69
C GLY A 260 -11.98 -9.25 -18.83
N ASP A 261 -13.17 -9.81 -18.72
CA ASP A 261 -14.23 -9.73 -19.72
C ASP A 261 -15.42 -8.88 -19.25
N LEU A 262 -16.22 -8.44 -20.23
CA LEU A 262 -17.53 -7.86 -19.98
C LEU A 262 -18.59 -8.93 -20.22
N TYR A 263 -19.49 -9.12 -19.25
CA TYR A 263 -20.67 -9.97 -19.35
C TYR A 263 -21.91 -9.10 -19.39
N LEU A 264 -22.60 -9.09 -20.52
CA LEU A 264 -23.89 -8.43 -20.68
C LEU A 264 -24.98 -9.37 -20.17
N GLN A 265 -25.58 -9.06 -19.03
CA GLN A 265 -26.62 -9.87 -18.39
C GLN A 265 -28.01 -9.37 -18.77
N ALA A 266 -28.79 -10.23 -19.42
CA ALA A 266 -30.14 -9.88 -19.86
C ALA A 266 -31.14 -9.83 -18.69
N ARG A 267 -31.75 -8.67 -18.45
CA ARG A 267 -32.91 -8.49 -17.58
C ARG A 267 -34.15 -8.38 -18.44
N LEU A 268 -35.04 -9.36 -18.35
CA LEU A 268 -36.27 -9.35 -19.17
C LEU A 268 -37.20 -8.23 -18.72
N ILE A 269 -37.60 -7.39 -19.67
CA ILE A 269 -38.64 -6.38 -19.48
C ILE A 269 -39.90 -6.86 -20.19
N LEU A 270 -40.98 -6.98 -19.40
CA LEU A 270 -42.30 -7.33 -19.89
C LEU A 270 -43.02 -6.05 -20.37
N PRO A 271 -43.77 -6.14 -21.48
CA PRO A 271 -44.67 -5.06 -21.86
C PRO A 271 -45.78 -4.93 -20.81
N LYS A 272 -46.36 -3.73 -20.67
CA LYS A 272 -47.55 -3.55 -19.85
C LYS A 272 -48.74 -4.23 -20.52
N VAL A 273 -49.51 -5.00 -19.76
CA VAL A 273 -50.64 -5.78 -20.29
C VAL A 273 -51.73 -4.85 -20.81
N GLU A 274 -51.84 -3.65 -20.26
CA GLU A 274 -52.81 -2.63 -20.66
C GLU A 274 -52.49 -2.02 -22.03
N GLU A 275 -51.24 -2.09 -22.48
CA GLU A 275 -50.78 -1.58 -23.78
C GLU A 275 -50.92 -2.63 -24.90
N LEU A 276 -51.30 -3.87 -24.56
CA LEU A 276 -51.53 -4.95 -25.53
C LEU A 276 -52.95 -4.88 -26.10
N SER A 277 -53.11 -5.22 -27.39
CA SER A 277 -54.44 -5.35 -28.00
C SER A 277 -55.23 -6.50 -27.36
N ASP A 278 -56.56 -6.39 -27.34
CA ASP A 278 -57.44 -7.44 -26.82
C ASP A 278 -57.19 -8.79 -27.49
N GLU A 279 -57.01 -8.79 -28.81
CA GLU A 279 -56.69 -9.98 -29.60
C GLU A 279 -55.38 -10.64 -29.15
N LEU A 280 -54.32 -9.85 -28.95
CA LEU A 280 -53.02 -10.36 -28.53
C LEU A 280 -53.06 -10.88 -27.09
N ARG A 281 -53.78 -10.19 -26.19
CA ARG A 281 -53.98 -10.66 -24.81
C ARG A 281 -54.65 -12.03 -24.77
N ALA A 282 -55.78 -12.18 -25.46
CA ALA A 282 -56.52 -13.43 -25.51
C ALA A 282 -55.69 -14.58 -26.12
N LEU A 283 -54.85 -14.28 -27.13
CA LEU A 283 -53.93 -15.26 -27.71
C LEU A 283 -52.85 -15.68 -26.69
N LEU A 284 -52.25 -14.73 -25.99
CA LEU A 284 -51.20 -15.02 -25.01
C LEU A 284 -51.74 -15.84 -23.83
N GLU A 285 -52.91 -15.52 -23.30
CA GLU A 285 -53.55 -16.29 -22.21
C GLU A 285 -53.89 -17.74 -22.61
N LYS A 286 -54.08 -17.99 -23.91
CA LYS A 286 -54.40 -19.32 -24.43
C LYS A 286 -53.15 -20.17 -24.71
N GLU A 287 -52.09 -19.56 -25.21
CA GLU A 287 -50.92 -20.25 -25.76
C GLU A 287 -49.71 -20.32 -24.79
N LEU A 288 -49.67 -19.45 -23.78
CA LEU A 288 -48.62 -19.41 -22.74
C LEU A 288 -49.17 -19.84 -21.37
#